data_AF-A0A1V4VBK5-F1
#
_entry.id   AF-A0A1V4VBK5-F1
#
_cell.length_a   1.000
_cell.length_b   1.000
_cell.length_c   1.000
_cell.angle_alpha   90.00
_cell.angle_beta   90.00
_cell.angle_gamma   90.00
#
_symmetry.space_group_name_H-M   'P 1'
#
loop_
_entity.id
_entity.type
_entity.pdbx_description
1 polymer ?
#
loop_
_entity_poly.entity_id
_entity_poly.type
_entity_poly.pdbx_seq_one_letter_code
_entity_poly.pdbx_strand_id
1 'polypeptide(L)'
;MTSFNPEIAIKALVQMRVRRRPFVLSHGINARCNLRCPFCEYWRTPGREMTADEVFAMLDDAGSFGIGVYNAWTAEPLLRPDLPAILRHAKALGMVTSLITNGALLAERVGDLSDLDLLSVSVDGIGSYKEIRGAPLDPVLEGIRAARRAGHRVMINCVISRKNLGELSEIVRLAKELGALVSFEPIRLGEGGALDDFRIREADLPGYRRSIEDLIDMKRRGEPIINSVTYLKMVRDQRPDFRCHAPEIVLSVASDGTVQACRVHKEALGNVSQGLASVWEASKRRREEIVRECEGCLFFGYVENSLLHDFVPEVLLHYRWI
;
A
#
# COMPACT_ATOMS: atom_id res chain seq x y z
N MET A 1 6.05 18.53 -11.82
CA MET A 1 4.78 18.52 -12.58
C MET A 1 4.32 17.09 -12.72
N THR A 2 3.19 16.74 -12.12
CA THR A 2 2.48 15.47 -12.39
C THR A 2 1.99 15.50 -13.82
N SER A 3 2.56 14.69 -14.71
CA SER A 3 1.85 14.37 -15.95
C SER A 3 0.88 13.24 -15.60
N PHE A 4 -0.38 13.58 -15.36
CA PHE A 4 -1.47 12.65 -15.62
C PHE A 4 -1.15 11.95 -16.94
N ASN A 5 -0.98 10.64 -16.93
CA ASN A 5 -0.70 9.89 -18.14
C ASN A 5 -2.04 9.42 -18.72
N PRO A 6 -2.58 10.10 -19.74
CA PRO A 6 -3.89 9.76 -20.30
C PRO A 6 -3.90 8.33 -20.87
N GLU A 7 -2.76 7.84 -21.36
CA GLU A 7 -2.65 6.50 -21.91
C GLU A 7 -2.86 5.43 -20.82
N ILE A 8 -2.23 5.59 -19.66
CA ILE A 8 -2.40 4.69 -18.51
C ILE A 8 -3.84 4.77 -17.99
N ALA A 9 -4.41 5.97 -17.88
CA ALA A 9 -5.79 6.14 -17.44
C ALA A 9 -6.80 5.45 -18.37
N ILE A 10 -6.62 5.58 -19.70
CA ILE A 10 -7.47 4.89 -20.68
C ILE A 10 -7.26 3.38 -20.62
N LYS A 11 -6.02 2.90 -20.52
CA LYS A 11 -5.71 1.47 -20.34
C LYS A 11 -6.39 0.91 -19.09
N ALA A 12 -6.30 1.62 -17.96
CA ALA A 12 -6.95 1.25 -16.71
C ALA A 12 -8.48 1.18 -16.87
N LEU A 13 -9.08 2.19 -17.50
CA LEU A 13 -10.52 2.25 -17.75
C LEU A 13 -10.99 1.07 -18.62
N VAL A 14 -10.30 0.79 -19.73
CA VAL A 14 -10.62 -0.34 -20.62
C VAL A 14 -10.47 -1.67 -19.87
N GLN A 15 -9.37 -1.84 -19.13
CA GLN A 15 -9.09 -3.07 -18.39
C GLN A 15 -10.17 -3.34 -17.32
N MET A 16 -10.52 -2.35 -16.51
CA MET A 16 -11.47 -2.51 -15.40
C MET A 16 -12.93 -2.45 -15.84
N ARG A 17 -13.31 -1.52 -16.73
CA ARG A 17 -14.73 -1.28 -17.09
C ARG A 17 -15.20 -2.10 -18.29
N VAL A 18 -14.34 -2.35 -19.26
CA VAL A 18 -14.71 -3.10 -20.48
C VAL A 18 -14.36 -4.58 -20.31
N ARG A 19 -13.11 -4.88 -19.98
CA ARG A 19 -12.64 -6.28 -19.84
C ARG A 19 -12.98 -6.91 -18.49
N ARG A 20 -13.31 -6.11 -17.47
CA ARG A 20 -13.59 -6.56 -16.09
C ARG A 20 -12.44 -7.38 -15.49
N ARG A 21 -11.22 -6.89 -15.72
CA ARG A 21 -9.96 -7.50 -15.29
C ARG A 21 -9.21 -6.54 -14.35
N PRO A 22 -8.31 -7.07 -13.50
CA PRO A 22 -7.53 -6.23 -12.61
C PRO A 22 -6.53 -5.41 -13.41
N PHE A 23 -6.11 -4.30 -12.83
CA PHE A 23 -5.08 -3.42 -13.41
C PHE A 23 -3.83 -3.32 -12.54
N VAL A 24 -3.94 -3.64 -11.25
CA VAL A 24 -2.84 -3.58 -10.28
C VAL A 24 -2.45 -4.99 -9.86
N LEU A 25 -1.17 -5.34 -10.00
CA LEU A 25 -0.57 -6.50 -9.37
C LEU A 25 0.08 -6.08 -8.05
N SER A 26 -0.43 -6.59 -6.95
CA SER A 26 0.07 -6.34 -5.60
C SER A 26 0.83 -7.58 -5.12
N HIS A 27 2.16 -7.52 -5.19
CA HIS A 27 3.03 -8.66 -4.94
C HIS A 27 3.78 -8.52 -3.62
N GLY A 28 3.54 -9.46 -2.70
CA GLY A 28 4.37 -9.63 -1.52
C GLY A 28 5.70 -10.26 -1.90
N ILE A 29 6.69 -9.45 -2.22
CA ILE A 29 7.91 -9.89 -2.92
C ILE A 29 8.84 -10.75 -2.05
N ASN A 30 8.72 -10.68 -0.73
CA ASN A 30 9.53 -11.47 0.19
C ASN A 30 8.81 -11.72 1.52
N ALA A 31 9.33 -12.65 2.31
CA ALA A 31 8.76 -13.10 3.58
C ALA A 31 9.62 -12.69 4.80
N ARG A 32 10.78 -12.07 4.58
CA ARG A 32 11.72 -11.66 5.63
C ARG A 32 11.76 -10.16 5.81
N CYS A 33 11.85 -9.70 7.05
CA CYS A 33 11.99 -8.29 7.39
C CYS A 33 13.22 -8.10 8.28
N ASN A 34 13.88 -6.94 8.20
CA ASN A 34 14.93 -6.54 9.14
C ASN A 34 14.37 -5.87 10.41
N LEU A 35 13.10 -5.45 10.40
CA LEU A 35 12.40 -4.94 11.59
C LEU A 35 11.54 -6.00 12.26
N ARG A 36 11.14 -5.74 13.52
CA ARG A 36 10.35 -6.65 14.37
C ARG A 36 9.14 -5.93 14.98
N CYS A 37 8.42 -5.17 14.15
CA CYS A 37 7.29 -4.35 14.57
C CYS A 37 6.26 -5.21 15.35
N PRO A 38 5.89 -4.85 16.59
CA PRO A 38 5.01 -5.67 17.42
C PRO A 38 3.62 -5.91 16.82
N PHE A 39 3.10 -4.99 15.99
CA PHE A 39 1.80 -5.14 15.37
C PHE A 39 1.80 -5.96 14.07
N CYS A 40 2.98 -6.26 13.49
CA CYS A 40 3.09 -6.81 12.14
C CYS A 40 3.09 -8.34 12.14
N GLU A 41 2.20 -8.95 11.37
CA GLU A 41 2.12 -10.41 11.18
C GLU A 41 3.11 -10.93 10.13
N TYR A 42 3.50 -10.13 9.14
CA TYR A 42 4.27 -10.61 7.97
C TYR A 42 5.65 -11.15 8.33
N TRP A 43 6.38 -10.51 9.25
CA TRP A 43 7.71 -11.01 9.65
C TRP A 43 7.63 -12.24 10.55
N ARG A 44 6.48 -12.50 11.19
CA ARG A 44 6.27 -13.62 12.12
C ARG A 44 5.98 -14.93 11.40
N THR A 45 5.53 -14.84 10.16
CA THR A 45 5.22 -15.99 9.32
C THR A 45 6.26 -16.06 8.21
N PRO A 46 7.49 -16.55 8.50
CA PRO A 46 8.46 -16.81 7.45
C PRO A 46 7.86 -17.83 6.48
N GLY A 47 8.15 -17.65 5.19
CA GLY A 47 7.59 -18.47 4.14
C GLY A 47 8.54 -18.58 2.97
N ARG A 48 8.10 -19.34 1.97
CA ARG A 48 8.79 -19.45 0.69
C ARG A 48 8.78 -18.08 -0.01
N GLU A 49 9.91 -17.74 -0.62
CA GLU A 49 10.07 -16.58 -1.49
C GLU A 49 10.26 -17.09 -2.92
N MET A 50 9.49 -16.57 -3.87
CA MET A 50 9.64 -16.87 -5.30
C MET A 50 11.03 -16.48 -5.78
N THR A 51 11.63 -17.32 -6.62
CA THR A 51 12.91 -17.02 -7.26
C THR A 51 12.77 -15.83 -8.23
N ALA A 52 13.89 -15.25 -8.68
CA ALA A 52 13.87 -14.19 -9.68
C ALA A 52 13.12 -14.64 -10.95
N ASP A 53 13.42 -15.85 -11.44
CA ASP A 53 12.80 -16.41 -12.66
C ASP A 53 11.29 -16.59 -12.52
N GLU A 54 10.82 -17.05 -11.35
CA GLU A 54 9.40 -17.17 -11.08
C GLU A 54 8.70 -15.80 -11.05
N VAL A 55 9.37 -14.78 -10.50
CA VAL A 55 8.84 -13.41 -10.49
C VAL A 55 8.82 -12.83 -11.91
N PHE A 56 9.85 -13.07 -12.73
CA PHE A 56 9.86 -12.64 -14.14
C PHE A 56 8.73 -13.30 -14.93
N ALA A 57 8.55 -14.61 -14.78
CA ALA A 57 7.45 -15.34 -15.43
C ALA A 57 6.08 -14.82 -15.00
N MET A 58 5.89 -14.52 -13.71
CA MET A 58 4.65 -13.90 -13.22
C MET A 58 4.43 -12.50 -13.82
N LEU A 59 5.49 -11.69 -13.95
CA LEU A 59 5.40 -10.36 -14.54
C LEU A 59 5.07 -10.41 -16.03
N ASP A 60 5.65 -11.36 -16.78
CA ASP A 60 5.34 -11.57 -18.21
C ASP A 60 3.87 -11.97 -18.41
N ASP A 61 3.37 -12.86 -17.57
CA ASP A 61 1.96 -13.25 -17.55
C ASP A 61 1.06 -12.07 -17.15
N ALA A 62 1.47 -11.28 -16.15
CA ALA A 62 0.74 -10.08 -15.74
C ALA A 62 0.65 -9.04 -16.85
N GLY A 63 1.76 -8.80 -17.58
CA GLY A 63 1.80 -7.92 -18.74
C GLY A 63 0.86 -8.40 -19.85
N SER A 64 0.92 -9.69 -20.16
CA SER A 64 0.02 -10.34 -21.14
C SER A 64 -1.45 -10.28 -20.70
N PHE A 65 -1.72 -10.32 -19.41
CA PHE A 65 -3.06 -10.21 -18.84
C PHE A 65 -3.61 -8.77 -18.83
N GLY A 66 -2.75 -7.77 -19.05
CA GLY A 66 -3.10 -6.35 -19.13
C GLY A 66 -2.96 -5.58 -17.81
N ILE A 67 -2.17 -6.09 -16.86
CA ILE A 67 -1.75 -5.35 -15.67
C ILE A 67 -0.91 -4.16 -16.10
N GLY A 68 -1.22 -2.97 -15.58
CA GLY A 68 -0.47 -1.74 -15.85
C GLY A 68 0.27 -1.17 -14.65
N VAL A 69 0.07 -1.72 -13.45
CA VAL A 69 0.77 -1.29 -12.23
C VAL A 69 1.30 -2.50 -11.49
N TYR A 70 2.61 -2.49 -11.19
CA TYR A 70 3.26 -3.46 -10.32
C TYR A 70 3.64 -2.81 -9.00
N ASN A 71 3.01 -3.26 -7.92
CA ASN A 71 3.29 -2.82 -6.56
C ASN A 71 3.98 -3.93 -5.76
N ALA A 72 5.28 -3.78 -5.54
CA ALA A 72 6.09 -4.66 -4.71
C ALA A 72 6.05 -4.22 -3.24
N TRP A 73 5.73 -5.15 -2.34
CA TRP A 73 5.62 -4.89 -0.91
C TRP A 73 5.85 -6.18 -0.11
N THR A 74 5.42 -6.18 1.15
CA THR A 74 5.51 -7.27 2.16
C THR A 74 6.89 -7.40 2.77
N ALA A 75 6.89 -7.67 4.08
CA ALA A 75 8.08 -7.80 4.91
C ALA A 75 9.09 -6.63 4.73
N GLU A 76 10.19 -6.80 4.00
CA GLU A 76 11.04 -5.69 3.57
C GLU A 76 11.64 -5.94 2.17
N PRO A 77 11.12 -5.31 1.10
CA PRO A 77 11.60 -5.52 -0.25
C PRO A 77 13.09 -5.16 -0.46
N LEU A 78 13.62 -4.17 0.26
CA LEU A 78 15.03 -3.77 0.15
C LEU A 78 16.00 -4.82 0.71
N LEU A 79 15.53 -5.97 1.19
CA LEU A 79 16.38 -7.13 1.47
C LEU A 79 16.67 -7.99 0.24
N ARG A 80 15.90 -7.85 -0.85
CA ARG A 80 16.12 -8.64 -2.07
C ARG A 80 17.29 -8.06 -2.88
N PRO A 81 18.31 -8.88 -3.22
CA PRO A 81 19.41 -8.43 -4.08
C PRO A 81 18.99 -8.28 -5.55
N ASP A 82 17.97 -9.02 -5.98
CA ASP A 82 17.43 -9.04 -7.35
C ASP A 82 16.32 -8.02 -7.59
N LEU A 83 15.96 -7.20 -6.59
CA LEU A 83 14.94 -6.14 -6.71
C LEU A 83 15.18 -5.20 -7.91
N PRO A 84 16.40 -4.70 -8.20
CA PRO A 84 16.62 -3.83 -9.35
C PRO A 84 16.24 -4.49 -10.68
N ALA A 85 16.54 -5.78 -10.83
CA ALA A 85 16.21 -6.54 -12.04
C ALA A 85 14.70 -6.73 -12.18
N ILE A 86 14.00 -7.01 -11.08
CA ILE A 86 12.53 -7.14 -11.03
C ILE A 86 11.84 -5.84 -11.43
N LEU A 87 12.27 -4.70 -10.87
CA LEU A 87 11.70 -3.39 -11.21
C LEU A 87 11.95 -3.04 -12.69
N ARG A 88 13.16 -3.27 -13.19
CA ARG A 88 13.52 -3.07 -14.59
C ARG A 88 12.66 -3.91 -15.54
N HIS A 89 12.44 -5.18 -15.19
CA HIS A 89 11.60 -6.09 -15.97
C HIS A 89 10.15 -5.60 -16.04
N ALA A 90 9.55 -5.27 -14.89
CA ALA A 90 8.20 -4.70 -14.84
C ALA A 90 8.09 -3.39 -15.65
N LYS A 91 9.12 -2.53 -15.57
CA LYS A 91 9.18 -1.27 -16.34
C LYS A 91 9.26 -1.51 -17.84
N ALA A 92 10.04 -2.49 -18.29
CA ALA A 92 10.16 -2.88 -19.69
C ALA A 92 8.84 -3.42 -20.27
N LEU A 93 7.99 -4.02 -19.44
CA LEU A 93 6.63 -4.42 -19.80
C LEU A 93 5.63 -3.26 -19.84
N GLY A 94 6.07 -2.02 -19.58
CA GLY A 94 5.24 -0.83 -19.60
C GLY A 94 4.42 -0.60 -18.33
N MET A 95 4.73 -1.29 -17.23
CA MET A 95 4.04 -1.10 -15.96
C MET A 95 4.58 0.13 -15.21
N VAL A 96 3.70 0.77 -14.44
CA VAL A 96 4.10 1.70 -13.37
C VAL A 96 4.59 0.87 -12.18
N THR A 97 5.79 1.16 -11.70
CA THR A 97 6.40 0.42 -10.59
C THR A 97 6.25 1.18 -9.28
N SER A 98 5.80 0.46 -8.24
CA SER A 98 5.62 1.00 -6.89
C SER A 98 6.28 0.08 -5.87
N LEU A 99 6.89 0.67 -4.85
CA LEU A 99 7.58 -0.05 -3.77
C LEU A 99 7.13 0.48 -2.42
N ILE A 100 6.80 -0.42 -1.50
CA ILE A 100 6.56 -0.09 -0.09
C ILE A 100 7.72 -0.64 0.75
N THR A 101 8.43 0.23 1.46
CA THR A 101 9.58 -0.13 2.32
C THR A 101 9.43 0.42 3.73
N ASN A 102 10.06 -0.22 4.71
CA ASN A 102 10.24 0.34 6.05
C ASN A 102 11.28 1.48 6.10
N GLY A 103 12.09 1.62 5.05
CA GLY A 103 13.01 2.74 4.86
C GLY A 103 14.37 2.60 5.54
N ALA A 104 14.57 1.61 6.42
CA ALA A 104 15.83 1.48 7.17
C ALA A 104 17.05 1.20 6.29
N LEU A 105 16.86 0.56 5.13
CA LEU A 105 17.91 0.28 4.13
C LEU A 105 17.89 1.27 2.96
N LEU A 106 16.98 2.25 2.97
CA LEU A 106 16.72 3.07 1.80
C LEU A 106 17.89 3.97 1.43
N ALA A 107 18.63 4.50 2.40
CA ALA A 107 19.80 5.33 2.13
C ALA A 107 20.88 4.56 1.33
N GLU A 108 21.12 3.31 1.68
CA GLU A 108 22.11 2.43 1.03
C GLU A 108 21.61 1.89 -0.31
N ARG A 109 20.31 1.62 -0.41
CA ARG A 109 19.69 0.97 -1.58
C ARG A 109 19.01 1.94 -2.54
N VAL A 110 19.11 3.25 -2.35
CA VAL A 110 18.43 4.21 -3.25
C VAL A 110 18.90 4.11 -4.70
N GLY A 111 20.19 3.82 -4.94
CA GLY A 111 20.76 3.69 -6.28
C GLY A 111 20.19 2.51 -7.09
N ASP A 112 19.60 1.53 -6.40
CA ASP A 112 18.98 0.34 -6.99
C ASP A 112 17.57 0.60 -7.54
N LEU A 113 17.00 1.78 -7.27
CA LEU A 113 15.59 2.10 -7.52
C LEU A 113 15.38 2.94 -8.79
N SER A 114 16.34 2.98 -9.72
CA SER A 114 16.24 3.79 -10.96
C SER A 114 14.96 3.56 -11.77
N ASP A 115 14.46 2.32 -11.75
CA ASP A 115 13.27 1.89 -12.48
C ASP A 115 11.98 1.98 -11.62
N LEU A 116 12.03 2.69 -10.50
CA LEU A 116 10.91 2.90 -9.57
C LEU A 116 10.17 4.23 -9.82
N ASP A 117 8.87 4.18 -10.07
CA ASP A 117 8.05 5.38 -10.25
C ASP A 117 7.55 5.98 -8.92
N LEU A 118 7.12 5.12 -7.99
CA LEU A 118 6.47 5.50 -6.73
C LEU A 118 7.13 4.80 -5.55
N LEU A 119 7.58 5.58 -4.57
CA LEU A 119 8.17 5.08 -3.34
C LEU A 119 7.30 5.44 -2.13
N SER A 120 6.84 4.43 -1.41
CA SER A 120 6.12 4.56 -0.15
C SER A 120 7.01 4.11 1.00
N VAL A 121 7.23 4.97 1.98
CA VAL A 121 8.08 4.72 3.16
C VAL A 121 7.22 4.74 4.42
N SER A 122 7.32 3.69 5.23
CA SER A 122 6.59 3.58 6.48
C SER A 122 7.15 4.51 7.57
N VAL A 123 6.40 5.52 7.99
CA VAL A 123 6.70 6.37 9.15
C VAL A 123 5.45 6.52 10.01
N ASP A 124 5.40 5.79 11.12
CA ASP A 124 4.21 5.75 12.00
C ASP A 124 4.34 6.64 13.23
N GLY A 125 5.38 7.45 13.34
CA GLY A 125 5.63 8.26 14.53
C GLY A 125 6.90 9.06 14.42
N ILE A 126 7.07 10.00 15.34
CA ILE A 126 8.29 10.79 15.53
C ILE A 126 8.96 10.34 16.83
N GLY A 127 8.34 10.64 17.98
CA GLY A 127 8.80 10.15 19.27
C GLY A 127 8.40 8.69 19.51
N SER A 128 7.20 8.32 19.06
CA SER A 128 6.64 6.97 19.21
C SER A 128 7.22 5.92 18.24
N TYR A 129 8.03 6.33 17.24
CA TYR A 129 8.50 5.43 16.18
C TYR A 129 9.24 4.19 16.71
N LYS A 130 10.14 4.37 17.68
CA LYS A 130 10.90 3.25 18.25
C LYS A 130 10.02 2.24 18.96
N GLU A 131 8.97 2.70 19.65
CA GLU A 131 8.00 1.82 20.30
C GLU A 131 7.15 1.07 19.27
N ILE A 132 6.73 1.74 18.20
CA ILE A 132 5.84 1.19 17.17
C ILE A 132 6.58 0.22 16.23
N ARG A 133 7.80 0.57 15.81
CA ARG A 133 8.57 -0.16 14.79
C ARG A 133 9.74 -0.97 15.35
N GLY A 134 10.13 -0.75 16.60
CA GLY A 134 11.27 -1.43 17.24
C GLY A 134 12.63 -0.97 16.72
N ALA A 135 12.71 0.20 16.07
CA ALA A 135 13.91 0.72 15.39
C ALA A 135 14.01 2.24 15.52
N PRO A 136 15.21 2.84 15.37
CA PRO A 136 15.36 4.29 15.32
C PRO A 136 14.75 4.88 14.04
N LEU A 137 14.23 6.11 14.13
CA LEU A 137 13.66 6.84 13.01
C LEU A 137 14.72 7.48 12.10
N ASP A 138 15.87 7.87 12.65
CA ASP A 138 16.87 8.65 11.91
C ASP A 138 17.33 8.01 10.58
N PRO A 139 17.66 6.70 10.53
CA PRO A 139 18.06 6.06 9.26
C PRO A 139 16.96 6.10 8.19
N VAL A 140 15.70 6.06 8.61
CA VAL A 140 14.54 6.13 7.71
C VAL A 140 14.41 7.53 7.14
N LEU A 141 14.59 8.57 7.96
CA LEU A 141 14.58 9.96 7.48
C LEU A 141 15.76 10.26 6.56
N GLU A 142 16.96 9.73 6.86
CA GLU A 142 18.11 9.79 5.96
C GLU A 142 17.82 9.13 4.62
N GLY A 143 17.19 7.95 4.64
CA GLY A 143 16.73 7.24 3.45
C GLY A 143 15.73 8.06 2.62
N ILE A 144 14.73 8.66 3.26
CA ILE A 144 13.77 9.54 2.57
C ILE A 144 14.50 10.73 1.93
N ARG A 145 15.40 11.40 2.65
CA ARG A 145 16.18 12.52 2.10
C ARG A 145 17.05 12.07 0.93
N ALA A 146 17.68 10.89 1.01
CA ALA A 146 18.46 10.31 -0.08
C ALA A 146 17.59 10.04 -1.31
N ALA A 147 16.42 9.42 -1.13
CA ALA A 147 15.47 9.16 -2.20
C ALA A 147 14.97 10.45 -2.88
N ARG A 148 14.70 11.50 -2.10
CA ARG A 148 14.32 12.81 -2.63
C ARG A 148 15.45 13.46 -3.43
N ARG A 149 16.70 13.39 -2.96
CA ARG A 149 17.88 13.86 -3.71
C ARG A 149 18.09 13.10 -5.03
N ALA A 150 17.78 11.80 -5.04
CA ALA A 150 17.82 10.97 -6.24
C ALA A 150 16.62 11.21 -7.19
N GLY A 151 15.68 12.08 -6.83
CA GLY A 151 14.54 12.45 -7.67
C GLY A 151 13.30 11.56 -7.51
N HIS A 152 13.29 10.61 -6.58
CA HIS A 152 12.12 9.75 -6.36
C HIS A 152 10.93 10.54 -5.80
N ARG A 153 9.74 10.15 -6.25
CA ARG A 153 8.46 10.56 -5.65
C ARG A 153 8.25 9.76 -4.38
N VAL A 154 8.34 10.43 -3.23
CA VAL A 154 8.20 9.78 -1.93
C VAL A 154 6.85 10.12 -1.31
N MET A 155 6.20 9.10 -0.78
CA MET A 155 5.09 9.21 0.16
C MET A 155 5.46 8.54 1.47
N ILE A 156 5.08 9.18 2.56
CA ILE A 156 5.05 8.58 3.88
C ILE A 156 3.72 7.85 4.04
N ASN A 157 3.75 6.57 4.41
CA ASN A 157 2.56 5.86 4.87
C ASN A 157 2.61 5.74 6.40
N CYS A 158 1.59 6.25 7.06
CA CYS A 158 1.43 6.22 8.52
C CYS A 158 0.24 5.34 8.92
N VAL A 159 0.53 4.30 9.69
CA VAL A 159 -0.50 3.46 10.32
C VAL A 159 -0.92 4.11 11.64
N ILE A 160 -2.15 4.59 11.72
CA ILE A 160 -2.72 5.22 12.91
C ILE A 160 -2.98 4.14 13.97
N SER A 161 -2.44 4.36 15.16
CA SER A 161 -2.67 3.52 16.33
C SER A 161 -2.85 4.39 17.56
N ARG A 162 -3.19 3.78 18.70
CA ARG A 162 -3.24 4.50 19.98
C ARG A 162 -1.93 5.22 20.31
N LYS A 163 -0.79 4.68 19.86
CA LYS A 163 0.56 5.13 20.22
C LYS A 163 0.97 6.44 19.54
N ASN A 164 0.35 6.81 18.41
CA ASN A 164 0.76 7.95 17.59
C ASN A 164 -0.32 9.02 17.37
N LEU A 165 -1.47 8.94 18.05
CA LEU A 165 -2.56 9.91 17.88
C LEU A 165 -2.09 11.35 18.07
N GLY A 166 -1.24 11.60 19.06
CA GLY A 166 -0.69 12.92 19.34
C GLY A 166 0.29 13.44 18.29
N GLU A 167 0.80 12.58 17.39
CA GLU A 167 1.88 12.91 16.46
C GLU A 167 1.40 13.08 15.00
N LEU A 168 0.13 12.79 14.69
CA LEU A 168 -0.36 12.76 13.30
C LEU A 168 -0.17 14.09 12.57
N SER A 169 -0.48 15.22 13.22
CA SER A 169 -0.26 16.56 12.65
C SER A 169 1.22 16.88 12.45
N GLU A 170 2.10 16.36 13.30
CA GLU A 170 3.55 16.55 13.16
C GLU A 170 4.11 15.71 12.02
N ILE A 171 3.59 14.50 11.81
CA ILE A 171 3.94 13.66 10.63
C ILE A 171 3.57 14.39 9.33
N VAL A 172 2.46 15.13 9.28
CA VAL A 172 2.12 15.97 8.11
C VAL A 172 3.16 17.08 7.89
N ARG A 173 3.60 17.75 8.96
CA ARG A 173 4.66 18.78 8.88
C ARG A 173 5.98 18.18 8.41
N LEU A 174 6.35 17.03 8.95
CA LEU A 174 7.54 16.28 8.54
C LEU A 174 7.48 15.91 7.04
N ALA A 175 6.35 15.40 6.56
CA ALA A 175 6.14 15.10 5.15
C ALA A 175 6.38 16.35 4.27
N LYS A 176 5.81 17.49 4.68
CA LYS A 176 5.99 18.78 4.00
C LYS A 176 7.45 19.21 3.96
N GLU A 177 8.15 19.14 5.09
CA GLU A 177 9.59 19.48 5.20
C GLU A 177 10.47 18.60 4.31
N LEU A 178 10.14 17.32 4.19
CA LEU A 178 10.84 16.36 3.32
C LEU A 178 10.42 16.49 1.85
N GLY A 179 9.45 17.35 1.53
CA GLY A 179 8.86 17.47 0.20
C GLY A 179 8.21 16.17 -0.27
N ALA A 180 7.66 15.40 0.66
CA ALA A 180 6.94 14.15 0.44
C ALA A 180 5.42 14.37 0.61
N LEU A 181 4.66 13.41 0.12
CA LEU A 181 3.24 13.28 0.44
C LEU A 181 3.05 12.39 1.67
N VAL A 182 1.87 12.40 2.29
CA VAL A 182 1.54 11.48 3.39
C VAL A 182 0.15 10.87 3.24
N SER A 183 0.07 9.56 3.51
CA SER A 183 -1.18 8.83 3.72
C SER A 183 -1.31 8.34 5.15
N PHE A 184 -2.54 8.31 5.62
CA PHE A 184 -2.92 7.72 6.90
C PHE A 184 -3.87 6.56 6.67
N GLU A 185 -3.72 5.50 7.46
CA GLU A 185 -4.68 4.40 7.53
C GLU A 185 -4.76 3.84 8.95
N PRO A 186 -5.94 3.45 9.45
CA PRO A 186 -6.05 2.87 10.78
C PRO A 186 -5.37 1.50 10.84
N ILE A 187 -4.74 1.21 11.97
CA ILE A 187 -4.15 -0.10 12.22
C ILE A 187 -5.22 -1.20 12.11
N ARG A 188 -4.91 -2.22 11.33
CA ARG A 188 -5.66 -3.47 11.34
C ARG A 188 -4.89 -4.47 12.18
N LEU A 189 -5.47 -4.83 13.30
CA LEU A 189 -4.93 -5.86 14.17
C LEU A 189 -5.42 -7.23 13.66
N GLY A 190 -4.49 -8.16 13.43
CA GLY A 190 -4.81 -9.57 13.21
C GLY A 190 -5.28 -10.27 14.49
N GLU A 191 -5.49 -11.58 14.44
CA GLU A 191 -5.75 -12.39 15.62
C GLU A 191 -4.43 -12.74 16.32
N GLY A 192 -4.06 -12.00 17.37
CA GLY A 192 -2.85 -12.28 18.16
C GLY A 192 -2.60 -11.27 19.28
N GLY A 193 -2.59 -11.71 20.53
CA GLY A 193 -2.70 -10.87 21.75
C GLY A 193 -1.65 -9.75 21.99
N ALA A 194 -0.60 -9.59 21.19
CA ALA A 194 0.34 -8.45 21.28
C ALA A 194 -0.23 -7.14 20.69
N LEU A 195 -1.48 -7.18 20.23
CA LEU A 195 -2.13 -6.15 19.42
C LEU A 195 -2.99 -5.18 20.23
N ASP A 196 -3.35 -5.50 21.48
CA ASP A 196 -4.27 -4.66 22.25
C ASP A 196 -3.72 -3.27 22.59
N ASP A 197 -2.40 -3.15 22.79
CA ASP A 197 -1.76 -1.87 23.10
C ASP A 197 -1.78 -0.86 21.94
N PHE A 198 -1.96 -1.34 20.72
CA PHE A 198 -2.07 -0.51 19.51
C PHE A 198 -3.51 -0.14 19.18
N ARG A 199 -4.48 -0.89 19.74
CA ARG A 199 -5.91 -0.73 19.46
C ARG A 199 -6.43 0.61 19.98
N ILE A 200 -7.22 1.29 19.16
CA ILE A 200 -8.03 2.42 19.61
C ILE A 200 -9.14 1.89 20.53
N ARG A 201 -9.11 2.25 21.81
CA ARG A 201 -10.13 1.87 22.79
C ARG A 201 -11.22 2.93 22.87
N GLU A 202 -12.33 2.61 23.52
CA GLU A 202 -13.46 3.54 23.69
C GLU A 202 -13.03 4.87 24.34
N ALA A 203 -12.16 4.80 25.35
CA ALA A 203 -11.59 5.97 26.02
C ALA A 203 -10.72 6.84 25.09
N ASP A 204 -10.15 6.26 24.03
CA ASP A 204 -9.29 6.97 23.07
C ASP A 204 -10.12 7.66 21.98
N LEU A 205 -11.40 7.30 21.79
CA LEU A 205 -12.25 7.77 20.68
C LEU A 205 -12.36 9.30 20.59
N PRO A 206 -12.51 10.06 21.69
CA PRO A 206 -12.54 11.53 21.59
C PRO A 206 -11.21 12.09 21.05
N GLY A 207 -10.08 11.55 21.48
CA GLY A 207 -8.75 11.96 21.00
C GLY A 207 -8.49 11.54 19.55
N TYR A 208 -8.87 10.31 19.21
CA TYR A 208 -8.82 9.79 17.85
C TYR A 208 -9.63 10.66 16.89
N ARG A 209 -10.91 10.93 17.18
CA ARG A 209 -11.77 11.76 16.33
C ARG A 209 -11.21 13.16 16.14
N ARG A 210 -10.72 13.81 17.20
CA ARG A 210 -10.06 15.12 17.10
C ARG A 210 -8.85 15.07 16.18
N SER A 211 -8.00 14.06 16.33
CA SER A 211 -6.78 13.92 15.51
C SER A 211 -7.12 13.74 14.02
N ILE A 212 -8.19 13.00 13.69
CA ILE A 212 -8.63 12.84 12.29
C ILE A 212 -9.29 14.11 11.74
N GLU A 213 -10.05 14.85 12.57
CA GLU A 213 -10.59 16.16 12.15
C GLU A 213 -9.47 17.17 11.88
N ASP A 214 -8.41 17.18 12.69
CA ASP A 214 -7.23 18.01 12.43
C ASP A 214 -6.59 17.65 11.07
N LEU A 215 -6.50 16.36 10.72
CA LEU A 215 -6.03 15.92 9.40
C LEU A 215 -6.96 16.40 8.26
N ILE A 216 -8.28 16.36 8.46
CA ILE A 216 -9.25 16.86 7.48
C ILE A 216 -9.07 18.37 7.27
N ASP A 217 -8.89 19.13 8.34
CA ASP A 217 -8.67 20.58 8.26
C ASP A 217 -7.31 20.92 7.64
N MET A 218 -6.26 20.16 7.94
CA MET A 218 -4.97 20.27 7.26
C MET A 218 -5.09 19.98 5.76
N LYS A 219 -5.81 18.92 5.36
CA LYS A 219 -6.07 18.58 3.96
C LYS A 219 -6.78 19.72 3.24
N ARG A 220 -7.82 20.31 3.84
CA ARG A 220 -8.55 21.46 3.29
C ARG A 220 -7.69 22.70 3.11
N ARG A 221 -6.68 22.89 3.98
CA ARG A 221 -5.67 23.96 3.85
C ARG A 221 -4.60 23.67 2.80
N GLY A 222 -4.64 22.52 2.12
CA GLY A 222 -3.69 22.14 1.08
C GLY A 222 -2.39 21.52 1.60
N GLU A 223 -2.38 21.02 2.83
CA GLU A 223 -1.26 20.22 3.34
C GLU A 223 -1.09 18.91 2.54
N PRO A 224 0.11 18.29 2.51
CA PRO A 224 0.46 17.22 1.56
C PRO A 224 -0.15 15.84 1.90
N ILE A 225 -1.37 15.83 2.42
CA ILE A 225 -2.15 14.63 2.74
C ILE A 225 -2.81 14.14 1.45
N ILE A 226 -2.59 12.87 1.08
CA ILE A 226 -3.17 12.32 -0.16
C ILE A 226 -4.56 11.75 0.04
N ASN A 227 -4.90 11.33 1.26
CA ASN A 227 -6.21 10.84 1.59
C ASN A 227 -7.28 11.84 1.14
N SER A 228 -8.40 11.31 0.64
CA SER A 228 -9.59 12.08 0.37
C SER A 228 -10.27 12.48 1.67
N VAL A 229 -11.01 13.59 1.67
CA VAL A 229 -11.82 13.98 2.83
C VAL A 229 -12.91 12.92 3.07
N THR A 230 -13.42 12.32 1.99
CA THR A 230 -14.37 11.20 2.06
C THR A 230 -13.79 10.01 2.85
N TYR A 231 -12.57 9.58 2.54
CA TYR A 231 -11.90 8.51 3.28
C TYR A 231 -11.62 8.89 4.74
N LEU A 232 -11.08 10.10 4.99
CA LEU A 232 -10.76 10.53 6.35
C LEU A 232 -12.00 10.57 7.26
N LYS A 233 -13.19 10.89 6.74
CA LYS A 233 -14.45 10.78 7.48
C LYS A 233 -14.78 9.34 7.86
N MET A 234 -14.61 8.38 6.95
CA MET A 234 -14.78 6.95 7.24
C MET A 234 -13.81 6.47 8.32
N VAL A 235 -12.56 6.96 8.28
CA VAL A 235 -11.55 6.70 9.32
C VAL A 235 -11.99 7.28 10.65
N ARG A 236 -12.38 8.55 10.71
CA ARG A 236 -12.87 9.24 11.93
C ARG A 236 -14.04 8.50 12.57
N ASP A 237 -14.99 8.06 11.76
CA ASP A 237 -16.24 7.42 12.22
C ASP A 237 -16.08 5.91 12.40
N GLN A 238 -14.91 5.35 12.08
CA GLN A 238 -14.59 3.92 12.10
C GLN A 238 -15.61 3.08 11.33
N ARG A 239 -16.12 3.62 10.23
CA ARG A 239 -17.19 3.03 9.44
C ARG A 239 -16.79 2.93 7.96
N PRO A 240 -16.50 1.73 7.43
CA PRO A 240 -16.17 1.54 6.03
C PRO A 240 -17.44 1.64 5.16
N ASP A 241 -17.90 2.87 4.92
CA ASP A 241 -19.14 3.14 4.17
C ASP A 241 -18.88 3.27 2.65
N PHE A 242 -18.45 2.18 2.02
CA PHE A 242 -18.16 2.14 0.60
C PHE A 242 -18.40 0.75 0.01
N ARG A 243 -18.54 0.69 -1.32
CA ARG A 243 -18.53 -0.59 -2.04
C ARG A 243 -17.10 -0.99 -2.35
N CYS A 244 -16.66 -2.15 -1.86
CA CYS A 244 -15.32 -2.65 -2.14
C CYS A 244 -15.20 -3.18 -3.58
N HIS A 245 -14.27 -2.60 -4.33
CA HIS A 245 -13.85 -3.05 -5.66
C HIS A 245 -12.42 -3.60 -5.66
N ALA A 246 -11.80 -3.76 -4.49
CA ALA A 246 -10.43 -4.28 -4.39
C ALA A 246 -10.19 -5.59 -5.18
N PRO A 247 -11.04 -6.62 -5.12
CA PRO A 247 -10.82 -7.85 -5.88
C PRO A 247 -11.22 -7.74 -7.35
N GLU A 248 -11.67 -6.57 -7.82
CA GLU A 248 -11.89 -6.26 -9.25
C GLU A 248 -10.71 -5.43 -9.82
N ILE A 249 -10.06 -4.63 -8.97
CA ILE A 249 -8.97 -3.71 -9.34
C ILE A 249 -7.60 -4.34 -9.14
N VAL A 250 -7.43 -5.12 -8.06
CA VAL A 250 -6.14 -5.60 -7.56
C VAL A 250 -6.09 -7.13 -7.61
N LEU A 251 -5.03 -7.66 -8.23
CA LEU A 251 -4.63 -9.06 -8.11
C LEU A 251 -3.54 -9.14 -7.03
N SER A 252 -3.80 -9.86 -5.95
CA SER A 252 -2.86 -9.99 -4.82
C SER A 252 -2.10 -11.32 -4.89
N VAL A 253 -0.77 -11.26 -4.83
CA VAL A 253 0.11 -12.43 -4.85
C VAL A 253 1.00 -12.41 -3.62
N ALA A 254 1.04 -13.52 -2.87
CA ALA A 254 1.93 -13.72 -1.74
C ALA A 254 3.34 -14.14 -2.19
N SER A 255 4.29 -14.16 -1.25
CA SER A 255 5.71 -14.40 -1.54
C SER A 255 6.01 -15.78 -2.12
N ASP A 256 5.12 -16.74 -1.94
CA ASP A 256 5.23 -18.10 -2.44
C ASP A 256 4.50 -18.32 -3.78
N GLY A 257 3.94 -17.25 -4.37
CA GLY A 257 3.16 -17.29 -5.59
C GLY A 257 1.68 -17.61 -5.40
N THR A 258 1.21 -17.74 -4.16
CA THR A 258 -0.22 -17.92 -3.88
C THR A 258 -0.99 -16.66 -4.26
N VAL A 259 -2.02 -16.82 -5.09
CA VAL A 259 -2.97 -15.76 -5.42
C VAL A 259 -4.03 -15.70 -4.33
N GLN A 260 -4.27 -14.51 -3.79
CA GLN A 260 -5.21 -14.26 -2.69
C GLN A 260 -6.28 -13.25 -3.13
N ALA A 261 -7.42 -13.23 -2.43
CA ALA A 261 -8.48 -12.27 -2.72
C ALA A 261 -8.05 -10.83 -2.39
N CYS A 262 -7.47 -10.63 -1.22
CA CYS A 262 -6.88 -9.36 -0.79
C CYS A 262 -5.97 -9.57 0.43
N ARG A 263 -5.40 -8.48 0.97
CA ARG A 263 -4.57 -8.51 2.19
C ARG A 263 -5.32 -8.95 3.45
N VAL A 264 -6.64 -8.87 3.42
CA VAL A 264 -7.52 -9.22 4.54
C VAL A 264 -7.94 -10.68 4.46
N HIS A 265 -8.47 -11.08 3.31
CA HIS A 265 -8.93 -12.43 3.03
C HIS A 265 -7.82 -13.16 2.28
N LYS A 266 -6.92 -13.78 3.06
CA LYS A 266 -5.69 -14.44 2.59
C LYS A 266 -5.89 -15.88 2.13
N GLU A 267 -7.14 -16.31 1.99
CA GLU A 267 -7.43 -17.65 1.45
C GLU A 267 -6.81 -17.82 0.06
N ALA A 268 -6.30 -19.02 -0.21
CA ALA A 268 -5.66 -19.33 -1.48
C ALA A 268 -6.71 -19.51 -2.56
N LEU A 269 -6.67 -18.66 -3.59
CA LEU A 269 -7.53 -18.74 -4.78
C LEU A 269 -6.88 -19.51 -5.93
N GLY A 270 -5.56 -19.71 -5.86
CA GLY A 270 -4.75 -20.39 -6.85
C GLY A 270 -3.28 -20.03 -6.67
N ASN A 271 -2.46 -20.36 -7.66
CA ASN A 271 -1.04 -20.04 -7.69
C ASN A 271 -0.64 -19.50 -9.07
N VAL A 272 0.32 -18.59 -9.10
CA VAL A 272 0.82 -17.99 -10.36
C VAL A 272 1.32 -19.01 -11.38
N SER A 273 1.77 -20.19 -10.95
CA SER A 273 2.16 -21.29 -11.84
C SER A 273 1.02 -21.84 -12.71
N GLN A 274 -0.24 -21.56 -12.34
CA GLN A 274 -1.43 -21.94 -13.12
C GLN A 274 -1.81 -20.91 -14.20
N GLY A 275 -1.13 -19.76 -14.22
CA GLY A 275 -1.47 -18.60 -15.04
C GLY A 275 -2.49 -17.67 -14.34
N LEU A 276 -2.16 -16.38 -14.26
CA LEU A 276 -2.94 -15.33 -13.61
C LEU A 276 -4.33 -15.20 -14.21
N ALA A 277 -4.45 -15.27 -15.55
CA ALA A 277 -5.75 -15.22 -16.22
C ALA A 277 -6.64 -16.40 -15.84
N SER A 278 -6.09 -17.61 -15.80
CA SER A 278 -6.79 -18.83 -15.42
C SER A 278 -7.29 -18.77 -13.97
N VAL A 279 -6.40 -18.36 -13.05
CA VAL A 279 -6.75 -18.20 -11.63
C VAL A 279 -7.80 -17.10 -11.44
N TRP A 280 -7.69 -15.98 -12.16
CA TRP A 280 -8.67 -14.90 -12.09
C TRP A 280 -10.07 -15.38 -12.48
N GLU A 281 -10.21 -16.05 -13.62
CA GLU A 281 -11.52 -16.54 -14.07
C GLU A 281 -12.07 -17.64 -13.16
N ALA A 282 -11.24 -18.61 -12.76
CA ALA A 282 -11.64 -19.70 -11.88
C ALA A 282 -12.08 -19.21 -10.49
N SER A 283 -11.46 -18.14 -9.98
CA SER A 283 -11.74 -17.60 -8.64
C SER A 283 -12.87 -16.57 -8.60
N LYS A 284 -13.46 -16.19 -9.74
CA LYS A 284 -14.44 -15.09 -9.83
C LYS A 284 -15.58 -15.20 -8.83
N ARG A 285 -16.26 -16.36 -8.80
CA ARG A 285 -17.41 -16.58 -7.90
C ARG A 285 -16.99 -16.44 -6.42
N ARG A 286 -15.83 -17.01 -6.06
CA ARG A 286 -15.32 -16.93 -4.69
C ARG A 286 -14.96 -15.50 -4.30
N ARG A 287 -14.34 -14.73 -5.21
CA ARG A 287 -14.05 -13.30 -4.98
C ARG A 287 -15.32 -12.49 -4.73
N GLU A 288 -16.39 -12.75 -5.48
CA GLU A 288 -17.69 -12.10 -5.27
C GLU A 288 -18.34 -12.49 -3.93
N GLU A 289 -18.25 -13.77 -3.53
CA GLU A 289 -18.71 -14.25 -2.22
C GLU A 289 -17.97 -13.55 -1.07
N ILE A 290 -16.63 -13.48 -1.14
CA ILE A 290 -15.79 -12.81 -0.13
C ILE A 290 -16.23 -11.37 0.08
N VAL A 291 -16.50 -10.61 -1.00
CA VAL A 291 -16.94 -9.22 -0.87
C VAL A 291 -18.30 -9.11 -0.18
N ARG A 292 -19.24 -10.02 -0.47
CA ARG A 292 -20.57 -10.02 0.18
C ARG A 292 -20.52 -10.39 1.66
N GLU A 293 -19.60 -11.27 2.02
CA GLU A 293 -19.41 -11.76 3.40
C GLU A 293 -18.49 -10.83 4.23
N CYS A 294 -17.79 -9.89 3.59
CA CYS A 294 -16.84 -9.00 4.24
C CYS A 294 -17.53 -7.90 5.06
N GLU A 295 -17.09 -7.72 6.31
CA GLU A 295 -17.51 -6.60 7.18
C GLU A 295 -16.91 -5.24 6.76
N GLY A 296 -16.09 -5.22 5.70
CA GLY A 296 -15.38 -4.04 5.22
C GLY A 296 -14.03 -3.80 5.91
N CYS A 297 -13.25 -2.89 5.37
CA CYS A 297 -11.99 -2.45 5.98
C CYS A 297 -11.68 -1.01 5.58
N LEU A 298 -10.82 -0.36 6.37
CA LEU A 298 -10.36 1.00 6.11
C LEU A 298 -8.92 1.03 5.57
N PHE A 299 -8.48 -0.04 4.91
CA PHE A 299 -7.18 -0.05 4.24
C PHE A 299 -7.18 1.01 3.14
N PHE A 300 -6.30 2.01 3.25
CA PHE A 300 -6.32 3.22 2.43
C PHE A 300 -6.36 2.89 0.94
N GLY A 301 -5.48 1.98 0.50
CA GLY A 301 -5.38 1.58 -0.90
C GLY A 301 -6.61 0.86 -1.44
N TYR A 302 -7.46 0.23 -0.61
CA TYR A 302 -8.69 -0.40 -1.08
C TYR A 302 -9.85 0.56 -1.13
N VAL A 303 -9.99 1.42 -0.11
CA VAL A 303 -11.08 2.39 -0.07
C VAL A 303 -10.91 3.40 -1.19
N GLU A 304 -9.77 4.08 -1.29
CA GLU A 304 -9.57 5.15 -2.28
C GLU A 304 -9.65 4.64 -3.72
N ASN A 305 -9.07 3.47 -4.02
CA ASN A 305 -9.19 2.88 -5.35
C ASN A 305 -10.62 2.46 -5.67
N SER A 306 -11.41 2.04 -4.68
CA SER A 306 -12.83 1.73 -4.89
C SER A 306 -13.67 2.98 -5.11
N LEU A 307 -13.41 4.05 -4.34
CA LEU A 307 -14.06 5.35 -4.55
C LEU A 307 -13.67 5.97 -5.90
N LEU A 308 -12.42 5.81 -6.31
CA LEU A 308 -11.92 6.23 -7.63
C LEU A 308 -12.60 5.41 -8.74
N HIS A 309 -12.72 4.09 -8.54
CA HIS A 309 -13.45 3.23 -9.45
C HIS A 309 -14.87 3.74 -9.60
N ASP A 310 -15.59 4.03 -8.51
CA ASP A 310 -16.96 4.57 -8.54
C ASP A 310 -17.07 6.04 -8.98
N PHE A 311 -15.98 6.66 -9.43
CA PHE A 311 -15.93 8.04 -9.90
C PHE A 311 -16.46 9.06 -8.86
N VAL A 312 -16.16 8.83 -7.57
CA VAL A 312 -16.47 9.82 -6.53
C VAL A 312 -15.73 11.13 -6.84
N PRO A 313 -16.44 12.26 -7.09
CA PRO A 313 -15.81 13.47 -7.63
C PRO A 313 -14.69 14.05 -6.77
N GLU A 314 -14.86 14.06 -5.44
CA GLU A 314 -13.85 14.57 -4.51
C GLU A 314 -12.55 13.74 -4.58
N VAL A 315 -12.67 12.42 -4.71
CA VAL A 315 -11.50 11.53 -4.87
C VAL A 315 -10.81 11.78 -6.20
N LEU A 316 -11.56 11.87 -7.30
CA LEU A 316 -11.01 12.18 -8.64
C LEU A 316 -10.22 13.50 -8.68
N LEU A 317 -10.67 14.52 -7.94
CA LEU A 317 -10.04 15.84 -7.93
C LEU A 317 -8.77 15.89 -7.07
N HIS A 318 -8.70 15.07 -6.02
CA HIS A 318 -7.68 15.21 -4.97
C HIS A 318 -6.72 14.02 -4.83
N TYR A 319 -7.06 12.84 -5.36
CA TYR A 319 -6.21 11.66 -5.29
C TYR A 319 -5.15 11.68 -6.40
N ARG A 320 -3.95 12.17 -6.07
CA ARG A 320 -2.83 12.39 -7.02
C ARG A 320 -1.70 11.38 -6.90
N TRP A 321 -1.99 10.17 -6.39
CA TRP A 321 -0.96 9.18 -6.09
C TRP A 321 -0.45 8.44 -7.34
N ILE A 322 -1.30 8.23 -8.34
CA ILE A 322 -0.99 7.54 -9.60
C ILE A 322 -1.08 8.54 -10.75
#